data_AF-A0A517V8F8-F1
#
_entry.id   AF-A0A517V8F8-F1
#
_cell.length_a   1.000
_cell.length_b   1.000
_cell.length_c   1.000
_cell.angle_alpha   90.00
_cell.angle_beta   90.00
_cell.angle_gamma   90.00
#
_symmetry.space_group_name_H-M   'P 1'
#
loop_
_entity.id
_entity.type
_entity.pdbx_description
1 polymer ?
#
loop_
_entity_poly.entity_id
_entity_poly.type
_entity_poly.pdbx_seq_one_letter_code
_entity_poly.pdbx_strand_id
1 'polypeptide(L)'
;MKYFVILFLTLSLVGCESSSTAAPEVSPGLSQSQLVPTLEKIAETGEYSAVLQDLTVGLENAGHMEQAVTVQSFNDLSDPEDVKKLAAQVAETMKK
;
A
#
# COMPACT_ATOMS: atom_id res chain seq x y z
N MET A 1 13.77 40.86 58.80
CA MET A 1 14.98 40.03 58.59
C MET A 1 14.57 38.78 57.81
N LYS A 2 15.24 38.56 56.68
CA LYS A 2 15.51 37.28 55.98
C LYS A 2 14.74 36.04 56.44
N TYR A 3 14.05 35.35 55.52
CA TYR A 3 14.46 34.02 55.08
C TYR A 3 14.08 33.80 53.60
N PHE A 4 15.12 33.63 52.79
CA PHE A 4 15.09 32.93 51.50
C PHE A 4 14.77 31.45 51.74
N VAL A 5 14.36 30.76 50.67
CA VAL A 5 14.77 29.39 50.26
C VAL A 5 13.59 28.47 49.88
N ILE A 6 13.42 28.35 48.55
CA ILE A 6 13.40 27.11 47.74
C ILE A 6 12.24 26.09 47.93
N LEU A 7 11.83 25.56 46.76
CA LEU A 7 11.20 24.26 46.53
C LEU A 7 9.69 24.19 46.77
N PHE A 8 8.90 24.14 45.70
CA PHE A 8 8.41 22.85 45.21
C PHE A 8 7.71 23.05 43.86
N LEU A 9 8.50 22.77 42.83
CA LEU A 9 8.09 22.57 41.45
C LEU A 9 7.22 21.30 41.41
N THR A 10 5.94 21.43 41.76
CA THR A 10 4.99 20.32 41.70
C THR A 10 4.46 20.21 40.28
N LEU A 11 5.21 19.39 39.52
CA LEU A 11 4.77 18.53 38.43
C LEU A 11 3.28 18.71 38.10
N SER A 12 3.02 19.57 37.12
CA SER A 12 1.86 19.40 36.25
C SER A 12 2.01 18.05 35.55
N LEU A 13 1.39 17.02 36.13
CA LEU A 13 0.99 15.81 35.41
C LEU A 13 -0.02 16.27 34.35
N VAL A 14 0.49 16.83 33.26
CA VAL A 14 -0.19 16.77 31.98
C VAL A 14 -0.24 15.29 31.69
N GLY A 15 -1.41 14.70 31.93
CA GLY A 15 -1.75 13.40 31.41
C GLY A 15 -1.55 13.49 29.90
N CYS A 16 -0.42 12.97 29.42
CA CYS A 16 -0.34 12.42 28.08
C CYS A 16 -1.36 11.28 28.05
N GLU A 17 -2.62 11.62 27.80
CA GLU A 17 -3.54 10.68 27.19
C GLU A 17 -2.96 10.44 25.79
N SER A 18 -2.05 9.47 25.72
CA SER A 18 -1.58 8.91 24.48
C SER A 18 -2.78 8.19 23.86
N SER A 19 -3.68 8.96 23.26
CA SER A 19 -4.48 8.50 22.16
C SER A 19 -3.50 7.90 21.18
N SER A 20 -3.37 6.58 21.25
CA SER A 20 -2.69 5.80 20.24
C SER A 20 -3.47 6.04 18.97
N THR A 21 -3.07 7.07 18.23
CA THR A 21 -3.51 7.31 16.88
C THR A 21 -3.03 6.10 16.11
N ALA A 22 -3.91 5.09 15.99
CA ALA A 22 -3.68 3.97 15.10
C ALA A 22 -3.33 4.59 13.74
N ALA A 23 -2.09 4.40 13.31
CA ALA A 23 -1.69 4.80 11.97
C ALA A 23 -2.67 4.13 11.00
N PRO A 24 -3.11 4.82 9.93
CA PRO A 24 -4.01 4.21 8.95
C PRO A 24 -3.40 2.88 8.51
N GLU A 25 -4.17 1.80 8.64
CA GLU A 25 -3.74 0.47 8.22
C GLU A 25 -3.57 0.49 6.70
N VAL A 26 -2.32 0.62 6.27
CA VAL A 26 -1.93 0.45 4.87
C VAL A 26 -2.08 -1.03 4.53
N SER A 27 -2.78 -1.34 3.43
CA SER A 27 -2.91 -2.72 2.95
C SER A 27 -1.51 -3.34 2.83
N PRO A 28 -1.32 -4.59 3.29
CA PRO A 28 -0.04 -5.30 3.11
C PRO A 28 0.23 -5.65 1.64
N GLY A 29 -0.77 -5.49 0.77
CA GLY A 29 -0.72 -5.91 -0.63
C GLY A 29 -0.80 -7.43 -0.81
N LEU A 30 -0.72 -7.86 -2.07
CA LEU A 30 -0.66 -9.28 -2.42
C LEU A 30 0.71 -9.87 -2.09
N SER A 31 0.72 -11.13 -1.65
CA SER A 31 1.99 -11.86 -1.52
C SER A 31 2.60 -12.16 -2.89
N GLN A 32 3.93 -12.37 -2.94
CA GLN A 32 4.65 -12.67 -4.18
C GLN A 32 4.04 -13.83 -4.98
N SER A 33 3.56 -14.88 -4.29
CA SER A 33 2.93 -16.05 -4.91
C SER A 33 1.57 -15.75 -5.57
N GLN A 34 0.94 -14.63 -5.22
CA GLN A 34 -0.37 -14.23 -5.73
C GLN A 34 -0.28 -13.23 -6.89
N LEU A 35 0.90 -12.62 -7.14
CA LEU A 35 1.04 -11.57 -8.14
C LEU A 35 0.75 -12.08 -9.57
N VAL A 36 1.46 -13.13 -10.00
CA VAL A 36 1.27 -13.70 -11.34
C VAL A 36 -0.15 -14.29 -11.51
N PRO A 37 -0.69 -15.12 -10.59
CA PRO A 37 -2.06 -15.61 -10.71
C PRO A 37 -3.12 -14.50 -10.78
N THR A 38 -2.93 -13.40 -10.06
CA THR A 38 -3.85 -12.26 -10.10
C THR A 38 -3.77 -11.55 -11.44
N LEU A 39 -2.57 -11.32 -11.96
CA LEU A 39 -2.37 -10.72 -13.29
C LEU A 39 -2.94 -11.59 -14.41
N GLU A 40 -2.79 -12.91 -14.32
CA GLU A 40 -3.40 -13.86 -15.27
C GLU A 40 -4.93 -13.79 -15.22
N LYS A 41 -5.51 -13.74 -14.01
CA LYS A 41 -6.96 -13.56 -13.86
C LYS A 41 -7.45 -12.24 -14.44
N ILE A 42 -6.70 -11.15 -14.27
CA ILE A 42 -7.02 -9.86 -14.92
C ILE A 42 -6.87 -9.98 -16.44
N ALA A 43 -5.85 -10.69 -16.94
CA ALA A 43 -5.68 -10.95 -18.36
C ALA A 43 -6.84 -11.73 -18.99
N GLU A 44 -7.46 -12.62 -18.24
CA GLU A 44 -8.64 -13.37 -18.68
C GLU A 44 -9.93 -12.54 -18.63
N THR A 45 -10.11 -11.78 -17.55
CA THR A 45 -11.41 -11.17 -17.22
C THR A 45 -11.51 -9.69 -17.54
N GLY A 46 -10.39 -8.97 -17.52
CA GLY A 46 -10.34 -7.50 -17.54
C GLY A 46 -10.75 -6.85 -16.21
N GLU A 47 -11.08 -7.63 -15.18
CA GLU A 47 -11.57 -7.13 -13.90
C GLU A 47 -10.43 -6.91 -12.91
N TYR A 48 -10.14 -5.64 -12.58
CA TYR A 48 -9.01 -5.27 -11.73
C TYR A 48 -9.38 -4.37 -10.54
N SER A 49 -10.53 -3.70 -10.55
CA SER A 49 -10.89 -2.65 -9.59
C SER A 49 -10.81 -3.11 -8.13
N ALA A 50 -11.23 -4.35 -7.85
CA ALA A 50 -11.23 -4.93 -6.51
C ALA A 50 -9.84 -5.33 -6.00
N VAL A 51 -8.85 -5.47 -6.88
CA VAL A 51 -7.52 -6.01 -6.55
C VAL A 51 -6.37 -5.05 -6.88
N LEU A 52 -6.65 -3.94 -7.56
CA LEU A 52 -5.61 -3.06 -8.11
C LEU A 52 -4.68 -2.52 -7.04
N GLN A 53 -5.24 -2.00 -5.94
CA GLN A 53 -4.44 -1.45 -4.86
C GLN A 53 -3.51 -2.51 -4.25
N ASP A 54 -4.05 -3.68 -3.92
CA ASP A 54 -3.27 -4.75 -3.31
C ASP A 54 -2.23 -5.32 -4.27
N LEU A 55 -2.56 -5.38 -5.57
CA LEU A 55 -1.64 -5.77 -6.62
C LEU A 55 -0.49 -4.78 -6.77
N THR A 56 -0.77 -3.47 -6.81
CA THR A 56 0.25 -2.43 -6.89
C THR A 56 1.19 -2.51 -5.69
N VAL A 57 0.66 -2.57 -4.47
CA VAL A 57 1.48 -2.67 -3.25
C VAL A 57 2.28 -3.98 -3.23
N GLY A 58 1.67 -5.10 -3.65
CA GLY A 58 2.36 -6.38 -3.73
C GLY A 58 3.53 -6.38 -4.72
N LEU A 59 3.37 -5.72 -5.87
CA LEU A 59 4.43 -5.53 -6.86
C LEU A 59 5.55 -4.65 -6.32
N GLU A 60 5.23 -3.53 -5.66
CA GLU A 60 6.20 -2.64 -5.01
C GLU A 60 7.00 -3.40 -3.94
N ASN A 61 6.31 -4.12 -3.05
CA ASN A 61 6.93 -4.93 -2.00
C ASN A 61 7.85 -6.03 -2.55
N ALA A 62 7.51 -6.59 -3.71
CA ALA A 62 8.33 -7.58 -4.41
C ALA A 62 9.46 -6.99 -5.27
N GLY A 63 9.59 -5.65 -5.33
CA GLY A 63 10.63 -4.96 -6.10
C GLY A 63 10.30 -4.78 -7.59
N HIS A 64 9.08 -5.08 -8.01
CA HIS A 64 8.58 -4.95 -9.38
C HIS A 64 7.98 -3.55 -9.64
N MET A 65 8.78 -2.50 -9.42
CA MET A 65 8.32 -1.11 -9.46
C MET A 65 7.77 -0.68 -10.82
N GLU A 66 8.42 -1.10 -11.92
CA GLU A 66 7.95 -0.79 -13.28
C GLU A 66 6.59 -1.44 -13.57
N GLN A 67 6.41 -2.68 -13.11
CA GLN A 67 5.14 -3.39 -13.21
C GLN A 67 4.08 -2.73 -12.32
N ALA A 68 4.44 -2.27 -11.13
CA ALA A 68 3.53 -1.54 -10.24
C ALA A 68 3.01 -0.24 -10.88
N VAL A 69 3.86 0.50 -11.60
CA VAL A 69 3.44 1.67 -12.39
C VAL A 69 2.55 1.24 -13.56
N THR A 70 2.92 0.16 -14.24
CA THR A 70 2.17 -0.35 -15.40
C THR A 70 0.75 -0.77 -15.02
N VAL A 71 0.54 -1.46 -13.90
CA VAL A 71 -0.81 -1.85 -13.48
C VAL A 71 -1.65 -0.65 -13.02
N GLN A 72 -1.03 0.40 -12.47
CA GLN A 72 -1.76 1.61 -12.07
C GLN A 72 -2.43 2.31 -13.26
N SER A 73 -1.85 2.20 -14.47
CA SER A 73 -2.45 2.77 -15.67
C SER A 73 -3.71 2.03 -16.13
N PHE A 74 -4.11 0.91 -15.50
CA PHE A 74 -5.37 0.23 -15.83
C PHE A 74 -6.57 1.17 -15.69
N ASN A 75 -6.55 2.09 -14.71
CA ASN A 75 -7.60 3.09 -14.51
C ASN A 75 -7.75 4.06 -15.70
N ASP A 76 -6.70 4.25 -16.48
CA ASP A 76 -6.69 5.15 -17.63
C ASP A 76 -7.16 4.46 -18.92
N LEU A 77 -7.29 3.14 -18.90
CA LEU A 77 -7.71 2.34 -20.04
C LEU A 77 -9.24 2.28 -20.10
N SER A 78 -9.79 2.74 -21.22
CA SER A 78 -11.24 2.71 -21.48
C SER A 78 -11.72 1.39 -22.09
N ASP A 79 -10.84 0.63 -22.73
CA ASP A 79 -11.14 -0.66 -23.35
C ASP A 79 -10.68 -1.81 -22.42
N PRO A 80 -11.58 -2.70 -21.98
CA PRO A 80 -11.22 -3.90 -21.22
C PRO A 80 -10.20 -4.80 -21.91
N GLU A 81 -10.17 -4.83 -23.25
CA GLU A 81 -9.21 -5.65 -24.00
C GLU A 81 -7.77 -5.11 -23.86
N ASP A 82 -7.60 -3.79 -23.73
CA ASP A 82 -6.30 -3.19 -23.47
C ASP A 82 -5.79 -3.55 -22.06
N VAL A 83 -6.70 -3.56 -21.06
CA VAL A 83 -6.38 -4.00 -19.70
C VAL A 83 -5.92 -5.45 -19.71
N LYS A 84 -6.67 -6.34 -20.39
CA LYS A 84 -6.33 -7.76 -20.49
C LYS A 84 -4.95 -7.98 -21.09
N LYS A 85 -4.68 -7.30 -22.22
CA LYS A 85 -3.40 -7.38 -22.92
C LYS A 85 -2.24 -6.88 -22.05
N LEU A 86 -2.42 -5.75 -21.37
CA LEU A 86 -1.38 -5.19 -20.52
C LEU A 86 -1.11 -6.07 -19.30
N ALA A 87 -2.16 -6.60 -18.66
CA ALA A 87 -2.02 -7.56 -17.57
C ALA A 87 -1.28 -8.83 -18.00
N ALA A 88 -1.60 -9.37 -19.20
CA ALA A 88 -0.87 -10.51 -19.77
C ALA A 88 0.62 -10.20 -19.98
N GLN A 89 0.93 -9.01 -20.52
CA GLN A 89 2.31 -8.57 -20.72
C GLN A 89 3.09 -8.47 -19.40
N VAL A 90 2.46 -7.92 -18.37
CA VAL A 90 3.07 -7.82 -17.03
C VAL A 90 3.30 -9.21 -16.45
N ALA A 91 2.31 -10.11 -16.51
CA ALA A 91 2.45 -11.49 -16.04
C ALA A 91 3.62 -12.22 -16.72
N GLU A 92 3.72 -12.12 -18.06
CA GLU A 92 4.81 -12.74 -18.81
C GLU A 92 6.18 -12.14 -18.50
N THR A 93 6.24 -10.85 -18.18
CA THR A 93 7.49 -10.20 -17.76
C THR A 93 7.95 -10.70 -16.40
N MET A 94 7.01 -10.94 -15.47
CA MET A 94 7.33 -11.43 -14.13
C MET A 94 7.72 -12.91 -14.06
N LYS A 95 7.42 -13.69 -15.09
CA LYS A 95 7.78 -15.11 -15.18
C LYS A 95 9.22 -15.33 -15.68
N LYS A 96 9.88 -14.29 -16.19
CA LYS A 96 11.25 -14.35 -16.72
C LYS A 96 12.28 -14.11 -15.61
#